data_AF-A0A1K2IG30-F1
#
_entry.id   AF-A0A1K2IG30-F1
#
_cell.length_a   1.000
_cell.length_b   1.000
_cell.length_c   1.000
_cell.angle_alpha   90.00
_cell.angle_beta   90.00
_cell.angle_gamma   90.00
#
_symmetry.space_group_name_H-M   'P 1'
#
loop_
_entity.id
_entity.type
_entity.pdbx_description
1 polymer ?
#
loop_
_entity_poly.entity_id
_entity_poly.type
_entity_poly.pdbx_seq_one_letter_code
_entity_poly.pdbx_strand_id
1 'polypeptide(L)'
;MSEQTLHQFHLSLIPNLIKELYFFIPEKEIRPDIIETLDALKKYNFLNTVLVFDEYEGPIHYVAGRSNKQIILKEGDLEKNIFKLLEKKSEGNAHEFNYVLNKYFEFVETMFYIVKWMYHNPIEMIQTDSNLSGIFYVQYESHKKHFEVLVKTFYDSKETIPKGNFNAHDIIDTYFPHVVNNFKKKGPSLNLENWINKFKTNTPEKTTTPPLPTNKKDKKPLITEAKAEKILLQTFFNIGKK
;
A
#
# COMPACT_ATOMS: atom_id res chain seq x y z
N MET A 1 -16.84 -17.34 -26.05
CA MET A 1 -16.62 -17.24 -24.59
C MET A 1 -17.81 -16.53 -24.01
N SER A 2 -18.45 -17.03 -22.95
CA SER A 2 -19.60 -16.34 -22.34
C SER A 2 -19.13 -15.01 -21.77
N GLU A 3 -19.85 -13.94 -22.07
CA GLU A 3 -19.59 -12.61 -21.53
C GLU A 3 -19.62 -12.66 -20.00
N GLN A 4 -18.56 -12.15 -19.34
CA GLN A 4 -18.48 -12.16 -17.88
C GLN A 4 -19.53 -11.20 -17.31
N THR A 5 -20.38 -11.69 -16.42
CA THR A 5 -21.40 -10.84 -15.77
C THR A 5 -20.74 -9.77 -14.88
N LEU A 6 -21.45 -8.68 -14.63
CA LEU A 6 -20.97 -7.59 -13.76
C LEU A 6 -20.56 -8.09 -12.36
N HIS A 7 -21.35 -9.01 -11.81
CA HIS A 7 -21.07 -9.63 -10.51
C HIS A 7 -19.80 -10.50 -10.55
N GLN A 8 -19.63 -11.33 -11.58
CA GLN A 8 -18.42 -12.13 -11.75
C GLN A 8 -17.18 -11.24 -11.93
N PHE A 9 -17.32 -10.11 -12.63
CA PHE A 9 -16.24 -9.15 -12.77
C PHE A 9 -15.85 -8.55 -11.40
N HIS A 10 -16.82 -8.09 -10.62
CA HIS A 10 -16.57 -7.60 -9.26
C HIS A 10 -15.86 -8.64 -8.39
N LEU A 11 -16.36 -9.89 -8.37
CA LEU A 11 -15.75 -10.98 -7.60
C LEU A 11 -14.30 -11.28 -8.05
N SER A 12 -13.99 -11.08 -9.34
CA SER A 12 -12.64 -11.30 -9.87
C SER A 12 -11.58 -10.29 -9.38
N LEU A 13 -12.01 -9.19 -8.75
CA LEU A 13 -11.11 -8.18 -8.16
C LEU A 13 -10.72 -8.53 -6.72
N ILE A 14 -11.56 -9.29 -6.02
CA ILE A 14 -11.41 -9.61 -4.59
C ILE A 14 -10.12 -10.39 -4.28
N PRO A 15 -9.75 -11.45 -5.03
CA PRO A 15 -8.59 -12.28 -4.68
C PRO A 15 -7.30 -11.47 -4.55
N ASN A 16 -7.07 -10.49 -5.44
CA ASN A 16 -5.86 -9.66 -5.39
C ASN A 16 -5.78 -8.79 -4.12
N LEU A 17 -6.92 -8.43 -3.52
CA LEU A 17 -6.97 -7.68 -2.25
C LEU A 17 -6.65 -8.57 -1.05
N ILE A 18 -7.17 -9.80 -1.03
CA ILE A 18 -7.10 -10.65 0.18
C ILE A 18 -5.99 -11.69 0.13
N LYS A 19 -5.50 -12.11 -1.03
CA LYS A 19 -4.42 -13.10 -1.15
C LYS A 19 -3.18 -12.62 -0.41
N GLU A 20 -2.60 -13.49 0.42
CA GLU A 20 -1.44 -13.20 1.26
C GLU A 20 -1.66 -11.98 2.17
N LEU A 21 -2.90 -11.76 2.58
CA LEU A 21 -3.24 -10.80 3.63
C LEU A 21 -2.95 -11.44 4.98
N TYR A 22 -2.02 -10.85 5.73
CA TYR A 22 -1.71 -11.19 7.10
C TYR A 22 -2.63 -10.36 7.99
N PHE A 23 -3.34 -11.03 8.90
CA PHE A 23 -4.26 -10.35 9.80
C PHE A 23 -4.31 -10.92 11.21
N PHE A 24 -4.71 -10.06 12.14
CA PHE A 24 -4.81 -10.37 13.56
C PHE A 24 -6.09 -9.75 14.11
N ILE A 25 -6.84 -10.54 14.88
CA ILE A 25 -8.09 -10.09 15.50
C ILE A 25 -7.91 -10.13 17.02
N PRO A 26 -7.71 -8.97 17.68
CA PRO A 26 -7.64 -8.92 19.13
C PRO A 26 -9.01 -9.25 19.74
N GLU A 27 -9.04 -10.24 20.64
CA GLU A 27 -10.27 -10.62 21.36
C GLU A 27 -10.87 -9.45 22.13
N LYS A 28 -10.00 -8.62 22.72
CA LYS A 28 -10.40 -7.45 23.53
C LYS A 28 -11.19 -6.37 22.77
N GLU A 29 -11.10 -6.34 21.43
CA GLU A 29 -11.86 -5.39 20.61
C GLU A 29 -13.25 -5.94 20.23
N ILE A 30 -13.56 -7.20 20.57
CA ILE A 30 -14.85 -7.84 20.32
C ILE A 30 -15.60 -7.96 21.65
N ARG A 31 -16.88 -7.58 21.63
CA ARG A 31 -17.74 -7.76 22.80
C ARG A 31 -17.91 -9.25 23.13
N PRO A 32 -17.87 -9.66 24.41
CA PRO A 32 -18.03 -11.06 24.81
C PRO A 32 -19.29 -11.73 24.27
N ASP A 33 -20.43 -11.02 24.23
CA ASP A 33 -21.69 -11.56 23.71
C ASP A 33 -21.64 -11.89 22.21
N ILE A 34 -20.83 -11.16 21.43
CA ILE A 34 -20.62 -11.44 20.01
C ILE A 34 -19.75 -12.69 19.84
N ILE A 35 -18.68 -12.82 20.66
CA ILE A 35 -17.83 -14.01 20.67
C ILE A 35 -18.67 -15.24 21.04
N GLU A 36 -19.58 -15.09 22.01
CA GLU A 36 -20.45 -16.16 22.45
C GLU A 36 -21.41 -16.64 21.35
N THR A 37 -21.92 -15.71 20.55
CA THR A 37 -22.92 -15.95 19.49
C THR A 37 -22.30 -16.50 18.19
N LEU A 38 -21.04 -16.15 17.90
CA LEU A 38 -20.37 -16.54 16.66
C LEU A 38 -19.51 -17.79 16.85
N ASP A 39 -20.10 -18.97 16.64
CA ASP A 39 -19.41 -20.26 16.74
C ASP A 39 -18.13 -20.35 15.90
N ALA A 40 -18.07 -19.64 14.76
CA ALA A 40 -16.88 -19.60 13.91
C ALA A 40 -15.66 -19.00 14.63
N LEU A 41 -15.83 -17.98 15.49
CA LEU A 41 -14.73 -17.39 16.25
C LEU A 41 -14.14 -18.39 17.26
N LYS A 42 -15.01 -19.19 17.89
CA LYS A 42 -14.63 -20.23 18.85
C LYS A 42 -14.01 -21.45 18.18
N LYS A 43 -14.61 -21.93 17.09
CA LYS A 43 -14.24 -23.19 16.44
C LYS A 43 -12.87 -23.16 15.79
N TYR A 44 -12.49 -22.02 15.20
CA TYR A 44 -11.27 -21.92 14.39
C TYR A 44 -10.12 -21.19 15.10
N ASN A 45 -10.31 -20.77 16.34
CA ASN A 45 -9.30 -20.08 17.16
C ASN A 45 -8.65 -18.90 16.41
N PHE A 46 -9.48 -18.01 15.87
CA PHE A 46 -9.04 -16.86 15.06
C PHE A 46 -8.61 -15.66 15.89
N LEU A 47 -8.97 -15.63 17.18
CA LEU A 47 -8.69 -14.50 18.06
C LEU A 47 -7.27 -14.59 18.63
N ASN A 48 -6.66 -13.43 18.85
CA ASN A 48 -5.32 -13.28 19.41
C ASN A 48 -4.23 -14.10 18.70
N THR A 49 -4.45 -14.45 17.44
CA THR A 49 -3.48 -15.18 16.61
C THR A 49 -3.31 -14.49 15.27
N VAL A 50 -2.10 -14.58 14.71
CA VAL A 50 -1.85 -14.08 13.36
C VAL A 50 -2.28 -15.15 12.37
N LEU A 51 -3.11 -14.73 11.42
CA LEU A 51 -3.60 -15.52 10.31
C LEU A 51 -3.04 -14.96 9.01
N VAL A 52 -2.98 -15.80 8.00
CA VAL A 52 -2.65 -15.42 6.63
C VAL A 52 -3.69 -16.02 5.71
N PHE A 53 -4.16 -15.21 4.76
CA PHE A 53 -5.14 -15.67 3.77
C PHE A 53 -4.41 -16.38 2.63
N ASP A 54 -4.40 -17.71 2.69
CA ASP A 54 -3.93 -18.57 1.63
C ASP A 54 -4.88 -18.54 0.43
N GLU A 55 -4.33 -18.64 -0.78
CA GLU A 55 -5.10 -18.59 -2.02
C GLU A 55 -6.07 -19.77 -2.17
N TYR A 56 -5.74 -20.93 -1.60
CA TYR A 56 -6.49 -22.17 -1.75
C TYR A 56 -7.22 -22.55 -0.47
N GLU A 57 -6.58 -22.36 0.68
CA GLU A 57 -7.11 -22.78 1.98
C GLU A 57 -7.88 -21.66 2.71
N GLY A 58 -7.78 -20.41 2.22
CA GLY A 58 -8.33 -19.25 2.90
C GLY A 58 -7.53 -18.92 4.17
N PRO A 59 -8.17 -18.44 5.25
CA PRO A 59 -7.49 -18.12 6.49
C PRO A 59 -6.81 -19.34 7.13
N ILE A 60 -5.49 -19.29 7.25
CA ILE A 60 -4.69 -20.29 7.98
C ILE A 60 -3.80 -19.62 9.02
N HIS A 61 -3.43 -20.36 10.06
CA HIS A 61 -2.51 -19.87 11.09
C HIS A 61 -1.14 -19.54 10.49
N TYR A 62 -0.61 -18.38 10.87
CA TYR A 62 0.75 -18.03 10.57
C TYR A 62 1.72 -18.96 11.30
N VAL A 63 2.75 -19.42 10.59
CA VAL A 63 3.84 -20.22 11.14
C VAL A 63 5.14 -19.45 10.97
N ALA A 64 5.88 -19.28 12.07
CA ALA A 64 7.18 -18.60 12.06
C ALA A 64 8.13 -19.27 11.06
N GLY A 65 8.87 -18.45 10.29
CA GLY A 65 9.75 -18.94 9.23
C GLY A 65 9.06 -19.32 7.91
N ARG A 66 7.75 -19.07 7.75
CA ARG A 66 7.06 -19.15 6.45
C ARG A 66 7.80 -18.33 5.39
N SER A 67 7.84 -18.83 4.17
CA SER A 67 8.34 -18.07 3.02
C SER A 67 7.41 -16.88 2.74
N ASN A 68 7.88 -15.68 3.06
CA ASN A 68 7.13 -14.43 2.83
C ASN A 68 7.31 -13.87 1.42
N LYS A 69 7.85 -14.63 0.46
CA LYS A 69 8.14 -14.13 -0.91
C LYS A 69 6.93 -13.56 -1.62
N GLN A 70 5.74 -14.11 -1.34
CA GLN A 70 4.51 -13.70 -2.00
C GLN A 70 4.05 -12.30 -1.58
N ILE A 71 4.36 -11.85 -0.35
CA ILE A 71 3.98 -10.49 0.08
C ILE A 71 4.70 -9.41 -0.73
N ILE A 72 5.88 -9.71 -1.26
CA ILE A 72 6.65 -8.80 -2.11
C ILE A 72 5.94 -8.57 -3.45
N LEU A 73 5.15 -9.56 -3.91
CA LEU A 73 4.39 -9.47 -5.15
C LEU A 73 3.04 -8.75 -4.99
N LYS A 74 2.65 -8.41 -3.75
CA LYS A 74 1.33 -7.85 -3.42
C LYS A 74 1.01 -6.59 -4.21
N GLU A 75 1.99 -5.72 -4.40
CA GLU A 75 1.80 -4.48 -5.16
C GLU A 75 1.42 -4.76 -6.62
N GLY A 76 2.10 -5.71 -7.27
CA GLY A 76 1.78 -6.12 -8.64
C GLY A 76 0.41 -6.78 -8.74
N ASP A 77 -0.01 -7.55 -7.74
CA ASP A 77 -1.35 -8.14 -7.71
C ASP A 77 -2.44 -7.08 -7.57
N LEU A 78 -2.24 -6.07 -6.72
CA LEU A 78 -3.16 -4.95 -6.57
C LEU A 78 -3.24 -4.10 -7.85
N GLU A 79 -2.11 -3.87 -8.52
CA GLU A 79 -2.05 -3.12 -9.77
C GLU A 79 -2.86 -3.78 -10.89
N LYS A 80 -2.90 -5.12 -10.97
CA LYS A 80 -3.76 -5.84 -11.92
C LYS A 80 -5.23 -5.43 -11.81
N ASN A 81 -5.71 -5.08 -10.62
CA ASN A 81 -7.10 -4.62 -10.45
C ASN A 81 -7.32 -3.23 -11.07
N ILE A 82 -6.32 -2.35 -11.04
CA ILE A 82 -6.41 -1.04 -11.70
C ILE A 82 -6.52 -1.23 -13.22
N PHE A 83 -5.72 -2.12 -13.80
CA PHE A 83 -5.81 -2.45 -15.23
C PHE A 83 -7.18 -3.05 -15.60
N LYS A 84 -7.67 -4.05 -14.85
CA LYS A 84 -9.00 -4.63 -15.07
C LYS A 84 -10.12 -3.60 -15.02
N LEU A 85 -10.05 -2.64 -14.08
CA LEU A 85 -11.03 -1.57 -13.97
C LEU A 85 -10.95 -0.60 -15.17
N LEU A 86 -9.74 -0.27 -15.65
CA LEU A 86 -9.58 0.55 -16.85
C LEU A 86 -10.14 -0.13 -18.10
N GLU A 87 -9.88 -1.42 -18.26
CA GLU A 87 -10.44 -2.25 -19.34
C GLU A 87 -11.97 -2.23 -19.26
N LYS A 88 -12.55 -2.50 -18.08
CA LYS A 88 -14.01 -2.50 -17.90
C LYS A 88 -14.63 -1.12 -18.16
N LYS A 89 -13.95 -0.04 -17.79
CA LYS A 89 -14.38 1.34 -18.08
C LYS A 89 -14.46 1.59 -19.59
N SER A 90 -13.57 0.97 -20.38
CA SER A 90 -13.52 1.14 -21.84
C SER A 90 -14.67 0.46 -22.59
N GLU A 91 -15.36 -0.50 -21.97
CA GLU A 91 -16.51 -1.22 -22.56
C GLU A 91 -17.79 -0.36 -22.67
N GLY A 92 -17.80 0.84 -22.07
CA GLY A 92 -18.76 1.90 -22.40
C GLY A 92 -20.04 1.99 -21.55
N ASN A 93 -20.34 1.03 -20.67
CA ASN A 93 -21.47 1.15 -19.74
C ASN A 93 -21.06 1.88 -18.44
N ALA A 94 -21.18 3.21 -18.45
CA ALA A 94 -20.75 4.05 -17.33
C ALA A 94 -21.51 3.76 -16.01
N HIS A 95 -22.80 3.43 -16.07
CA HIS A 95 -23.59 3.16 -14.86
C HIS A 95 -23.14 1.87 -14.17
N GLU A 96 -23.03 0.79 -14.93
CA GLU A 96 -22.55 -0.50 -14.42
C GLU A 96 -21.11 -0.42 -13.92
N PHE A 97 -20.25 0.27 -14.66
CA PHE A 97 -18.87 0.51 -14.25
C PHE A 97 -18.81 1.25 -12.91
N ASN A 98 -19.55 2.36 -12.76
CA ASN A 98 -19.56 3.13 -11.53
C ASN A 98 -20.10 2.32 -10.33
N TYR A 99 -21.10 1.47 -10.56
CA TYR A 99 -21.62 0.59 -9.53
C TYR A 99 -20.53 -0.38 -9.00
N VAL A 100 -19.81 -1.04 -9.91
CA VAL A 100 -18.70 -1.94 -9.50
C VAL A 100 -17.54 -1.17 -8.89
N LEU A 101 -17.17 -0.03 -9.45
CA LEU A 101 -16.10 0.81 -8.93
C LEU A 101 -16.40 1.22 -7.48
N ASN A 102 -17.63 1.62 -7.17
CA ASN A 102 -18.03 1.99 -5.81
C ASN A 102 -17.96 0.78 -4.86
N LYS A 103 -18.46 -0.39 -5.28
CA LYS A 103 -18.37 -1.63 -4.48
C LYS A 103 -16.94 -2.07 -4.21
N TYR A 104 -16.09 -1.94 -5.23
CA TYR A 104 -14.67 -2.22 -5.09
C TYR A 104 -14.00 -1.20 -4.16
N PHE A 105 -14.31 0.09 -4.31
CA PHE A 105 -13.78 1.17 -3.48
C PHE A 105 -14.08 0.95 -1.99
N GLU A 106 -15.33 0.61 -1.64
CA GLU A 106 -15.73 0.27 -0.27
C GLU A 106 -14.84 -0.84 0.32
N PHE A 107 -14.51 -1.85 -0.49
CA PHE A 107 -13.70 -2.97 -0.04
C PHE A 107 -12.20 -2.60 0.08
N VAL A 108 -11.67 -1.81 -0.86
CA VAL A 108 -10.29 -1.28 -0.76
C VAL A 108 -10.14 -0.37 0.46
N GLU A 109 -11.12 0.49 0.74
CA GLU A 109 -11.14 1.34 1.92
C GLU A 109 -11.10 0.49 3.21
N THR A 110 -11.96 -0.53 3.28
CA THR A 110 -12.01 -1.47 4.41
C THR A 110 -10.67 -2.18 4.61
N MET A 111 -10.09 -2.72 3.53
CA MET A 111 -8.79 -3.39 3.59
C MET A 111 -7.69 -2.42 4.03
N PHE A 112 -7.66 -1.21 3.48
CA PHE A 112 -6.68 -0.21 3.86
C PHE A 112 -6.79 0.16 5.34
N TYR A 113 -8.00 0.32 5.86
CA TYR A 113 -8.23 0.55 7.29
C TYR A 113 -7.65 -0.58 8.15
N ILE A 114 -7.94 -1.83 7.80
CA ILE A 114 -7.47 -3.02 8.55
C ILE A 114 -5.94 -3.09 8.55
N VAL A 115 -5.29 -3.00 7.38
CA VAL A 115 -3.82 -3.12 7.30
C VAL A 115 -3.09 -1.96 7.97
N LYS A 116 -3.68 -0.77 7.91
CA LYS A 116 -3.18 0.39 8.66
C LYS A 116 -3.28 0.16 10.16
N TRP A 117 -4.41 -0.34 10.65
CA TRP A 117 -4.58 -0.63 12.08
C TRP A 117 -3.52 -1.64 12.55
N MET A 118 -3.28 -2.71 11.79
CA MET A 118 -2.28 -3.72 12.17
C MET A 118 -0.85 -3.18 12.19
N TYR A 119 -0.49 -2.34 11.23
CA TYR A 119 0.82 -1.69 11.21
C TYR A 119 1.05 -0.77 12.43
N HIS A 120 0.04 -0.04 12.89
CA HIS A 120 0.16 0.90 14.00
C HIS A 120 -0.05 0.27 15.39
N ASN A 121 -0.59 -0.94 15.47
CA ASN A 121 -0.85 -1.64 16.73
C ASN A 121 -0.05 -2.95 16.85
N PRO A 122 1.28 -2.95 16.65
CA PRO A 122 2.00 -4.20 16.44
C PRO A 122 2.40 -4.91 17.76
N ILE A 123 2.24 -4.25 18.92
CA ILE A 123 2.71 -4.74 20.23
C ILE A 123 2.04 -6.07 20.61
N GLU A 124 0.80 -6.31 20.16
CA GLU A 124 0.07 -7.56 20.39
C GLU A 124 0.50 -8.69 19.44
N MET A 125 1.16 -8.37 18.33
CA MET A 125 1.44 -9.30 17.23
C MET A 125 2.93 -9.69 17.15
N ILE A 126 3.83 -8.74 17.42
CA ILE A 126 5.30 -8.89 17.28
C ILE A 126 5.91 -9.86 18.29
N GLN A 127 5.22 -10.16 19.40
CA GLN A 127 5.71 -11.16 20.37
C GLN A 127 5.93 -12.55 19.75
N THR A 128 5.31 -12.81 18.59
CA THR A 128 5.32 -14.11 17.90
C THR A 128 6.50 -14.29 16.93
N ASP A 129 6.85 -13.27 16.14
CA ASP A 129 7.96 -13.30 15.16
C ASP A 129 8.36 -11.86 14.78
N SER A 130 9.66 -11.55 14.82
CA SER A 130 10.21 -10.24 14.44
C SER A 130 9.92 -9.85 12.98
N ASN A 131 9.76 -10.82 12.09
CA ASN A 131 9.48 -10.60 10.66
C ASN A 131 8.07 -10.04 10.41
N LEU A 132 7.12 -10.26 11.32
CA LEU A 132 5.74 -9.79 11.20
C LEU A 132 5.67 -8.26 11.07
N SER A 133 6.58 -7.54 11.73
CA SER A 133 6.67 -6.09 11.61
C SER A 133 6.93 -5.64 10.16
N GLY A 134 7.86 -6.30 9.48
CA GLY A 134 8.18 -6.04 8.07
C GLY A 134 7.02 -6.43 7.14
N ILE A 135 6.36 -7.55 7.43
CA ILE A 135 5.18 -8.02 6.69
C ILE A 135 4.06 -6.98 6.75
N PHE A 136 3.68 -6.52 7.96
CA PHE A 136 2.63 -5.53 8.12
C PHE A 136 2.99 -4.18 7.49
N TYR A 137 4.27 -3.79 7.54
CA TYR A 137 4.74 -2.59 6.84
C TYR A 137 4.58 -2.69 5.31
N VAL A 138 5.05 -3.79 4.70
CA VAL A 138 4.91 -4.00 3.25
C VAL A 138 3.44 -4.01 2.85
N GLN A 139 2.60 -4.74 3.60
CA GLN A 139 1.17 -4.81 3.35
C GLN A 139 0.48 -3.44 3.44
N TYR A 140 0.83 -2.64 4.45
CA TYR A 140 0.33 -1.28 4.62
C TYR A 140 0.71 -0.39 3.44
N GLU A 141 1.99 -0.34 3.06
CA GLU A 141 2.45 0.51 1.95
C GLU A 141 1.85 0.06 0.59
N SER A 142 1.72 -1.25 0.34
CA SER A 142 1.08 -1.75 -0.89
C SER A 142 -0.39 -1.32 -0.99
N HIS A 143 -1.18 -1.47 0.08
CA HIS A 143 -2.60 -1.07 0.06
C HIS A 143 -2.77 0.45 0.05
N LYS A 144 -1.90 1.18 0.75
CA LYS A 144 -1.87 2.65 0.73
C LYS A 144 -1.66 3.16 -0.69
N LYS A 145 -0.62 2.66 -1.38
CA LYS A 145 -0.33 3.02 -2.77
C LYS A 145 -1.48 2.66 -3.69
N HIS A 146 -2.06 1.47 -3.52
CA HIS A 146 -3.20 1.02 -4.32
C HIS A 146 -4.44 1.90 -4.14
N PHE A 147 -4.79 2.25 -2.91
CA PHE A 147 -5.89 3.19 -2.63
C PHE A 147 -5.63 4.57 -3.26
N GLU A 148 -4.40 5.07 -3.16
CA GLU A 148 -3.99 6.32 -3.80
C GLU A 148 -4.16 6.28 -5.33
N VAL A 149 -3.70 5.22 -5.98
CA VAL A 149 -3.82 5.04 -7.44
C VAL A 149 -5.29 4.91 -7.83
N LEU A 150 -6.08 4.15 -7.09
CA LEU A 150 -7.52 4.01 -7.33
C LEU A 150 -8.21 5.38 -7.32
N VAL A 151 -7.94 6.19 -6.29
CA VAL A 151 -8.52 7.53 -6.16
C VAL A 151 -8.09 8.42 -7.31
N LYS A 152 -6.79 8.49 -7.61
CA LYS A 152 -6.24 9.34 -8.68
C LYS A 152 -6.73 8.97 -10.08
N THR A 153 -6.95 7.68 -10.33
CA THR A 153 -7.28 7.18 -11.67
C THR A 153 -8.76 7.31 -12.00
N PHE A 154 -9.65 7.14 -11.01
CA PHE A 154 -11.08 7.01 -11.28
C PHE A 154 -11.95 8.14 -10.73
N TYR A 155 -11.41 9.02 -9.89
CA TYR A 155 -12.16 10.13 -9.31
C TYR A 155 -11.51 11.46 -9.65
N ASP A 156 -12.26 12.35 -10.31
CA ASP A 156 -11.76 13.66 -10.75
C ASP A 156 -11.81 14.73 -9.65
N SER A 157 -12.61 14.50 -8.60
CA SER A 157 -12.75 15.43 -7.49
C SER A 157 -13.04 14.69 -6.19
N LYS A 158 -12.85 15.36 -5.05
CA LYS A 158 -13.09 14.75 -3.74
C LYS A 158 -14.57 14.43 -3.54
N GLU A 159 -15.46 15.24 -4.11
CA GLU A 159 -16.91 15.12 -3.98
C GLU A 159 -17.48 13.90 -4.70
N THR A 160 -16.77 13.37 -5.71
CA THR A 160 -17.19 12.15 -6.42
C THR A 160 -16.74 10.87 -5.73
N ILE A 161 -15.87 10.99 -4.71
CA ILE A 161 -15.40 9.86 -3.93
C ILE A 161 -16.53 9.42 -3.00
N PRO A 162 -16.87 8.12 -2.98
CA PRO A 162 -17.87 7.61 -2.06
C PRO A 162 -17.52 8.00 -0.63
N LYS A 163 -18.52 8.43 0.14
CA LYS A 163 -18.41 8.49 1.60
C LYS A 163 -18.41 7.05 2.09
N GLY A 164 -17.26 6.40 2.01
CA GLY A 164 -17.07 5.04 2.45
C GLY A 164 -17.35 4.89 3.96
N ASN A 165 -17.43 3.65 4.41
CA ASN A 165 -17.79 3.32 5.79
C ASN A 165 -16.73 3.74 6.80
N PHE A 166 -15.48 3.98 6.35
CA PHE A 166 -14.34 4.36 7.19
C PHE A 166 -13.87 5.80 6.96
N ASN A 167 -14.78 6.65 6.49
CA ASN A 167 -14.54 8.07 6.20
C ASN A 167 -13.35 8.30 5.25
N ALA A 168 -13.47 7.79 4.01
CA ALA A 168 -12.53 7.98 2.90
C ALA A 168 -11.99 9.41 2.77
N HIS A 169 -12.80 10.42 3.08
CA HIS A 169 -12.40 11.82 2.99
C HIS A 169 -11.26 12.14 3.98
N ASP A 170 -11.36 11.66 5.21
CA ASP A 170 -10.33 11.83 6.24
C ASP A 170 -9.06 11.04 5.89
N ILE A 171 -9.23 9.83 5.35
CA ILE A 171 -8.11 9.03 4.85
C ILE A 171 -7.34 9.80 3.77
N ILE A 172 -8.05 10.38 2.80
CA ILE A 172 -7.41 11.13 1.71
C ILE A 172 -6.73 12.39 2.22
N ASP A 173 -7.38 13.14 3.10
CA ASP A 173 -6.80 14.36 3.65
C ASP A 173 -5.53 14.07 4.48
N THR A 174 -5.55 12.98 5.24
CA THR A 174 -4.46 12.61 6.15
C THR A 174 -3.28 12.01 5.38
N TYR A 175 -3.53 11.07 4.46
CA TYR A 175 -2.48 10.27 3.83
C TYR A 175 -2.09 10.73 2.43
N PHE A 176 -2.99 11.43 1.73
CA PHE A 176 -2.81 11.82 0.33
C PHE A 176 -3.14 13.31 0.09
N PRO A 177 -2.58 14.26 0.86
CA PRO A 177 -2.94 15.67 0.74
C PRO A 177 -2.63 16.24 -0.66
N HIS A 178 -1.66 15.65 -1.37
CA HIS A 178 -1.32 16.03 -2.74
C HIS A 178 -2.41 15.65 -3.75
N VAL A 179 -3.21 14.59 -3.50
CA VAL A 179 -4.37 14.22 -4.32
C VAL A 179 -5.43 15.31 -4.25
N VAL A 180 -5.71 15.80 -3.03
CA VAL A 180 -6.64 16.92 -2.81
C VAL A 180 -6.17 18.19 -3.51
N ASN A 181 -4.87 18.46 -3.48
CA ASN A 181 -4.29 19.62 -4.18
C ASN A 181 -4.40 19.50 -5.71
N ASN A 182 -4.41 18.28 -6.25
CA ASN A 182 -4.62 18.04 -7.68
C ASN A 182 -6.09 18.22 -8.07
N PHE A 183 -7.05 17.83 -7.22
CA PHE A 183 -8.48 18.11 -7.46
C PHE A 183 -8.80 19.61 -7.56
N LYS A 184 -8.08 20.44 -6.82
CA LYS A 184 -8.23 21.91 -6.87
C LYS A 184 -7.69 22.53 -8.16
N LYS A 185 -6.85 21.81 -8.92
CA LYS A 185 -6.28 22.23 -10.20
C LYS A 185 -7.06 21.58 -11.34
N LYS A 186 -8.26 22.07 -11.64
CA LYS A 186 -9.01 21.57 -12.82
C LYS A 186 -8.24 21.86 -14.11
N GLY A 187 -7.81 20.80 -14.77
CA GLY A 187 -7.39 20.75 -16.18
C GLY A 187 -7.31 19.28 -16.60
N PRO A 188 -7.82 18.89 -17.79
CA PRO A 188 -7.93 17.48 -18.15
C PRO A 188 -6.57 16.88 -18.52
N SER A 189 -6.53 15.55 -18.45
CA SER A 189 -5.46 14.63 -18.86
C SER A 189 -4.36 14.36 -17.83
N LEU A 190 -4.55 13.27 -17.07
CA LEU A 190 -3.43 12.33 -16.93
C LEU A 190 -3.14 11.79 -18.33
N ASN A 191 -2.07 12.29 -18.94
CA ASN A 191 -1.57 11.82 -20.22
C ASN A 191 -1.05 10.39 -19.99
N LEU A 192 -1.91 9.39 -20.22
CA LEU A 192 -1.66 7.96 -19.99
C LEU A 192 -0.36 7.49 -20.69
N GLU A 193 0.00 8.13 -21.81
CA GLU A 193 1.24 7.94 -22.54
C GLU A 193 2.49 8.25 -21.72
N ASN A 194 2.46 9.26 -20.85
CA ASN A 194 3.62 9.63 -20.01
C ASN A 194 3.86 8.63 -18.88
N TRP A 195 2.81 7.96 -18.39
CA TRP A 195 2.94 6.93 -17.36
C TRP A 195 3.48 5.63 -17.98
N ILE A 196 2.92 5.20 -19.12
CA ILE A 196 3.37 4.00 -19.84
C ILE A 196 4.82 4.14 -20.33
N ASN A 197 5.22 5.32 -20.82
CA ASN A 197 6.59 5.55 -21.30
C ASN A 197 7.64 5.52 -20.17
N LYS A 198 7.25 5.84 -18.93
CA LYS A 198 8.14 5.78 -17.77
C LYS A 198 8.48 4.35 -17.33
N PHE A 199 7.65 3.37 -17.71
CA PHE A 199 7.87 1.94 -17.46
C PHE A 199 8.46 1.18 -18.65
N LYS A 200 8.37 1.73 -19.87
CA LYS A 200 8.97 1.11 -21.08
C LYS A 200 10.45 1.40 -21.27
N THR A 201 11.04 2.35 -20.56
CA THR A 201 12.49 2.63 -20.63
C THR A 201 13.24 2.05 -19.43
N ASN A 202 13.23 0.72 -19.28
CA ASN A 202 14.21 0.01 -18.47
C ASN A 202 14.42 -1.39 -19.08
N THR A 203 14.96 -1.40 -20.28
CA THR A 203 15.60 -2.59 -20.85
C THR A 203 17.09 -2.28 -21.00
N PRO A 204 18.01 -3.12 -20.51
CA PRO A 204 19.42 -2.80 -20.44
C PRO A 204 20.10 -3.03 -21.79
N GLU A 205 20.47 -1.96 -22.48
CA GLU A 205 21.41 -2.06 -23.60
C GLU A 205 22.86 -1.88 -23.12
N LYS A 206 23.67 -2.89 -23.44
CA LYS A 206 25.11 -2.92 -23.21
C LYS A 206 25.82 -1.89 -24.09
N THR A 207 26.64 -1.06 -23.43
CA THR A 207 27.92 -0.48 -23.86
C THR A 207 28.04 0.17 -25.25
N THR A 208 28.33 1.47 -25.25
CA THR A 208 29.52 2.03 -25.93
C THR A 208 29.84 3.42 -25.36
N THR A 209 31.06 3.58 -24.84
CA THR A 209 31.67 4.85 -24.40
C THR A 209 31.88 5.83 -25.56
N PRO A 210 31.61 7.13 -25.33
CA PRO A 210 32.51 8.20 -25.80
C PRO A 210 32.85 9.24 -24.69
N PRO A 211 33.83 10.13 -24.92
CA PRO A 211 34.82 10.56 -23.91
C PRO A 211 34.36 11.66 -22.95
N LEU A 212 34.98 11.67 -21.76
CA LEU A 212 34.82 12.71 -20.73
C LEU A 212 35.30 14.09 -21.23
N PRO A 213 34.52 15.16 -21.04
CA PRO A 213 35.08 16.50 -20.90
C PRO A 213 35.55 16.71 -19.46
N THR A 214 36.86 16.82 -19.32
CA THR A 214 37.58 17.28 -18.14
C THR A 214 37.25 18.75 -17.84
N ASN A 215 36.67 19.00 -16.66
CA ASN A 215 37.01 20.13 -15.78
C ASN A 215 36.06 20.14 -14.56
N LYS A 216 36.40 19.35 -13.53
CA LYS A 216 35.92 19.63 -12.17
C LYS A 216 37.01 20.41 -11.46
N LYS A 217 36.75 21.69 -11.17
CA LYS A 217 37.54 22.45 -10.20
C LYS A 217 37.36 21.77 -8.84
N ASP A 218 38.44 21.28 -8.27
CA ASP A 218 38.46 20.74 -6.90
C ASP A 218 38.00 21.82 -5.93
N LYS A 219 36.85 21.60 -5.29
CA LYS A 219 36.43 22.43 -4.16
C LYS A 219 37.29 22.03 -2.97
N LYS A 220 38.22 22.90 -2.58
CA LYS A 220 38.98 22.73 -1.34
C LYS A 220 37.99 22.71 -0.15
N PRO A 221 38.12 21.75 0.79
CA PRO A 221 37.28 21.72 1.97
C PRO A 221 37.49 23.00 2.80
N LEU A 222 36.39 23.60 3.27
CA LEU A 222 36.41 24.89 3.99
C LEU A 222 37.14 24.81 5.34
N ILE A 223 37.34 23.61 5.89
CA ILE A 223 37.93 23.38 7.20
C ILE A 223 38.77 22.10 7.12
N THR A 224 39.95 22.09 7.73
CA THR A 224 40.81 20.90 7.84
C THR A 224 40.22 19.90 8.84
N GLU A 225 40.45 18.60 8.65
CA GLU A 225 39.94 17.54 9.55
C GLU A 225 40.28 17.81 11.02
N ALA A 226 41.52 18.20 11.30
CA ALA A 226 41.94 18.55 12.67
C ALA A 226 41.10 19.68 13.30
N LYS A 227 40.61 20.62 12.48
CA LYS A 227 39.78 21.74 12.94
C LYS A 227 38.31 21.32 13.10
N ALA A 228 37.83 20.36 12.29
CA ALA A 228 36.51 19.75 12.47
C ALA A 228 36.44 18.86 13.71
N GLU A 229 37.49 18.05 13.95
CA GLU A 229 37.63 17.20 15.14
C GLU A 229 37.64 18.02 16.42
N LYS A 230 38.40 19.13 16.45
CA LYS A 230 38.41 20.03 17.60
C LYS A 230 37.04 20.65 17.90
N ILE A 231 36.27 21.02 16.86
CA ILE A 231 34.91 21.54 17.01
C ILE A 231 33.97 20.45 17.55
N LEU A 232 34.08 19.21 17.06
CA LEU A 232 33.27 18.08 17.55
C LEU A 232 33.54 17.78 19.03
N LEU A 233 34.82 17.68 19.39
CA LEU A 233 35.25 17.42 20.76
C LEU A 233 34.82 18.53 21.73
N GLN A 234 34.87 19.79 21.30
CA GLN A 234 34.45 20.91 22.13
C GLN A 234 32.92 21.04 22.23
N THR A 235 32.18 20.80 21.15
CA THR A 235 30.73 21.05 21.07
C THR A 235 29.92 19.92 21.68
N PHE A 236 30.33 18.67 21.46
CA PHE A 236 29.56 17.49 21.87
C PHE A 236 30.15 16.77 23.08
N PHE A 237 31.47 16.85 23.28
CA PHE A 237 32.14 16.15 24.36
C PHE A 237 32.63 17.08 25.47
N ASN A 238 32.55 18.41 25.28
CA ASN A 238 32.99 19.44 26.24
C ASN A 238 34.47 19.28 26.68
N ILE A 239 35.27 18.56 25.90
CA ILE A 239 36.69 18.31 26.18
C ILE A 239 37.49 19.50 25.66
N GLY A 240 38.32 20.10 26.51
CA GLY A 240 39.18 21.24 26.15
C GLY A 240 38.67 22.63 26.56
N LYS A 241 37.60 22.73 27.37
CA LYS A 241 37.29 23.96 28.12
C LYS A 241 38.20 24.02 29.36
N LYS A 242 39.25 24.84 29.30
CA LYS A 242 39.88 25.46 30.47
C LYS A 242 39.63 26.95 30.39
#